data_AF-A0A524A0R5-F1
#
_entry.id   AF-A0A524A0R5-F1
#
_cell.length_a   1.000
_cell.length_b   1.000
_cell.length_c   1.000
_cell.angle_alpha   90.00
_cell.angle_beta   90.00
_cell.angle_gamma   90.00
#
_symmetry.space_group_name_H-M   'P 1'
#
loop_
_entity.id
_entity.type
_entity.pdbx_description
1 polymer ?
#
loop_
_entity_poly.entity_id
_entity_poly.type
_entity_poly.pdbx_seq_one_letter_code
_entity_poly.pdbx_strand_id
1 'polypeptide(L)'
;METEFSESKRGPVIERINQRLQALDHETLLKLDELTEQVEADREMLVPEGMTRRRFLQGALAGGAAGLTVAAGGSLVGWKTGTVAGRTAAELEAAVETLKLKGLLALYESLEMIELDAIASTAISAVGLLLSGVESGSLALKGGLDAVEEILLDFEGVFPTIRAGIEWTEGVISALADRLQALEDTIEAVVEKAQPFTESLSSFFDSVLDLLPFGYGDRIRAILDRLGDLVTNIPETVEGVNTNLLEPLRRDWFSEEEGKGLKAGLIDPIVTRLLDPLEAFLGRLAELVGGWEEKLVKPVGEAISERDAIRTEISQYKATEGLA
;
A
#
# COMPACT_ATOMS: atom_id res chain seq x y z
N MET A 1 -1.72 -11.17 -20.84
CA MET A 1 -2.07 -10.28 -19.70
C MET A 1 -1.57 -8.84 -19.91
N GLU A 2 -1.18 -8.43 -21.13
CA GLU A 2 -0.72 -7.05 -21.42
C GLU A 2 -1.80 -6.15 -22.03
N THR A 3 -2.98 -6.68 -22.36
CA THR A 3 -3.98 -5.94 -23.14
C THR A 3 -5.02 -5.19 -22.30
N GLU A 4 -5.24 -5.56 -21.04
CA GLU A 4 -6.26 -4.88 -20.20
C GLU A 4 -5.76 -3.62 -19.50
N PHE A 5 -4.44 -3.45 -19.32
CA PHE A 5 -3.89 -2.23 -18.71
C PHE A 5 -3.81 -1.04 -19.69
N SER A 6 -3.83 -1.33 -21.00
CA SER A 6 -3.73 -0.34 -22.09
C SER A 6 -5.05 0.40 -22.38
N GLU A 7 -6.21 -0.23 -22.11
CA GLU A 7 -7.52 0.38 -22.39
C GLU A 7 -8.05 1.30 -21.27
N SER A 8 -7.40 1.29 -20.10
CA SER A 8 -7.73 2.22 -19.03
C SER A 8 -7.22 3.62 -19.37
N LYS A 9 -8.11 4.64 -19.35
CA LYS A 9 -7.77 6.07 -19.51
C LYS A 9 -6.64 6.55 -18.57
N ARG A 10 -6.26 5.76 -17.56
CA ARG A 10 -5.19 6.05 -16.60
C ARG A 10 -3.80 5.65 -17.08
N GLY A 11 -3.66 4.65 -17.96
CA GLY A 11 -2.36 4.21 -18.50
C GLY A 11 -1.55 5.35 -19.14
N PRO A 12 -2.14 6.17 -20.03
CA PRO A 12 -1.43 7.27 -20.70
C PRO A 12 -0.98 8.41 -19.76
N VAL A 13 -1.57 8.53 -18.57
CA VAL A 13 -1.23 9.58 -17.58
C VAL A 13 -0.04 9.12 -16.74
N ILE A 14 -0.04 7.86 -16.31
CA ILE A 14 1.05 7.27 -15.52
C ILE A 14 2.33 7.19 -16.37
N GLU A 15 2.21 6.78 -17.63
CA GLU A 15 3.33 6.77 -18.60
C GLU A 15 3.97 8.17 -18.75
N ARG A 16 3.13 9.21 -18.81
CA ARG A 16 3.58 10.61 -18.98
C ARG A 16 4.25 11.18 -17.74
N ILE A 17 3.80 10.78 -16.55
CA ILE A 17 4.42 11.16 -15.28
C ILE A 17 5.78 10.47 -15.14
N ASN A 18 5.86 9.17 -15.43
CA ASN A 18 7.13 8.43 -15.39
C ASN A 18 8.14 8.97 -16.42
N GLN A 19 7.70 9.28 -17.64
CA GLN A 19 8.58 9.92 -18.64
C GLN A 19 9.07 11.28 -18.18
N ARG A 20 8.24 12.10 -17.51
CA ARG A 20 8.67 13.41 -16.98
C ARG A 20 9.63 13.28 -15.81
N LEU A 21 9.43 12.30 -14.93
CA LEU A 21 10.33 12.05 -13.81
C LEU A 21 11.69 11.50 -14.28
N GLN A 22 11.69 10.66 -15.32
CA GLN A 22 12.94 10.17 -15.93
C GLN A 22 13.64 11.23 -16.80
N ALA A 23 12.91 12.24 -17.28
CA ALA A 23 13.44 13.36 -18.04
C ALA A 23 13.90 14.54 -17.17
N LEU A 24 13.74 14.47 -15.84
CA LEU A 24 14.40 15.41 -14.93
C LEU A 24 15.89 15.09 -14.94
N ASP A 25 16.62 15.87 -15.74
CA ASP A 25 18.06 15.78 -15.80
C ASP A 25 18.70 16.30 -14.50
N HIS A 26 19.97 15.93 -14.32
CA HIS A 26 20.75 16.32 -13.16
C HIS A 26 20.84 17.85 -13.03
N GLU A 27 20.76 18.59 -14.14
CA GLU A 27 20.77 20.06 -14.15
C GLU A 27 19.49 20.65 -13.54
N THR A 28 18.33 20.03 -13.79
CA THR A 28 17.06 20.48 -13.19
C THR A 28 17.02 20.19 -11.68
N LEU A 29 17.59 19.07 -11.24
CA LEU A 29 17.74 18.76 -9.81
C LEU A 29 18.72 19.72 -9.11
N LEU A 30 19.81 20.11 -9.77
CA LEU A 30 20.74 21.12 -9.26
C LEU A 30 20.11 22.52 -9.18
N LYS A 31 19.25 22.90 -10.13
CA LYS A 31 18.50 24.17 -10.06
C LYS A 31 17.48 24.18 -8.92
N LEU A 32 16.88 23.03 -8.60
CA LEU A 32 16.00 22.89 -7.43
C LEU A 32 16.78 23.00 -6.12
N ASP A 33 17.98 22.43 -6.06
CA ASP A 33 18.89 22.56 -4.91
C ASP A 33 19.36 24.01 -4.74
N GLU A 34 19.77 24.67 -5.83
CA GLU A 34 20.15 26.09 -5.86
C GLU A 34 19.01 27.02 -5.41
N LEU A 35 17.77 26.75 -5.84
CA LEU A 35 16.59 27.49 -5.37
C LEU A 35 16.34 27.29 -3.87
N THR A 36 16.65 26.11 -3.33
CA THR A 36 16.44 25.80 -1.92
C THR A 36 17.51 26.47 -1.05
N GLU A 37 18.79 26.43 -1.48
CA GLU A 37 19.89 27.18 -0.85
C GLU A 37 19.66 28.70 -0.91
N GLN A 38 19.14 29.22 -2.02
CA GLN A 38 18.87 30.65 -2.17
C GLN A 38 17.76 31.14 -1.22
N VAL A 39 16.74 30.30 -0.99
CA VAL A 39 15.68 30.58 -0.01
C VAL A 39 16.20 30.52 1.44
N GLU A 40 17.14 29.62 1.76
CA GLU A 40 17.79 29.61 3.07
C GLU A 40 18.73 30.81 3.27
N ALA A 41 19.51 31.19 2.25
CA ALA A 41 20.39 32.35 2.29
C ALA A 41 19.63 33.67 2.45
N ASP A 42 18.49 33.82 1.76
CA ASP A 42 17.61 35.00 1.88
C ASP A 42 16.94 35.05 3.27
N ARG A 43 16.70 33.89 3.89
CA ARG A 43 16.18 33.79 5.26
C ARG A 43 17.21 34.21 6.31
N GLU A 44 18.49 33.93 6.09
CA GLU A 44 19.59 34.37 6.96
C GLU A 44 19.91 35.86 6.82
N MET A 45 19.78 36.45 5.62
CA MET A 45 19.98 37.92 5.44
C MET A 45 18.92 38.79 6.14
N LEU A 46 17.72 38.24 6.40
CA LEU A 46 16.62 38.98 7.04
C LEU A 46 16.65 38.96 8.58
N VAL A 47 17.64 38.32 9.19
CA VAL A 47 17.83 38.34 10.66
C VAL A 47 19.24 38.82 10.99
N PRO A 48 19.49 40.13 11.09
CA PRO A 48 20.78 40.61 11.57
C PRO A 48 20.98 40.18 13.02
N GLU A 49 22.04 39.40 13.27
CA GLU A 49 22.44 38.99 14.61
C GLU A 49 22.60 40.21 15.52
N GLY A 50 21.80 40.25 16.60
CA GLY A 50 21.91 41.23 17.67
C GLY A 50 20.78 42.27 17.77
N MET A 51 19.78 42.26 16.90
CA MET A 51 18.64 43.18 17.02
C MET A 51 17.50 42.60 17.85
N THR A 52 17.58 42.78 19.18
CA THR A 52 16.45 42.43 20.07
C THR A 52 15.26 43.37 19.81
N ARG A 53 14.02 42.83 19.81
CA ARG A 53 12.75 43.55 19.56
C ARG A 53 12.62 44.90 20.30
N ARG A 54 13.29 45.05 21.45
CA ARG A 54 13.33 46.27 22.26
C ARG A 54 14.15 47.41 21.63
N ARG A 55 15.22 47.10 20.87
CA ARG A 55 16.07 48.07 20.17
C ARG A 55 15.43 48.60 18.89
N PHE A 56 14.66 47.76 18.19
CA PHE A 56 13.86 48.17 17.03
C PHE A 56 12.77 49.17 17.45
N LEU A 57 12.05 48.90 18.53
CA LEU A 57 11.03 49.81 19.06
C LEU A 57 11.62 51.08 19.71
N GLN A 58 12.82 51.02 20.28
CA GLN A 58 13.53 52.21 20.77
C GLN A 58 14.09 53.10 19.65
N GLY A 59 14.47 52.53 18.50
CA GLY A 59 14.86 53.29 17.30
C GLY A 59 13.70 54.08 16.69
N ALA A 60 12.49 53.52 16.72
CA ALA A 60 11.28 54.19 16.23
C ALA A 60 10.74 55.27 17.20
N LEU A 61 11.06 55.19 18.50
CA LEU A 61 10.56 56.12 19.52
C LEU A 61 11.52 57.29 19.84
N ALA A 62 12.82 57.16 19.55
CA ALA A 62 13.80 58.24 19.74
C ALA A 62 13.88 59.22 18.55
N GLY A 63 13.24 58.91 17.42
CA GLY A 63 13.17 59.74 16.21
C GLY A 63 11.94 60.66 16.12
N GLY A 64 11.36 61.05 17.26
CA GLY A 64 10.24 61.99 17.29
C GLY A 64 10.69 63.44 17.00
N ALA A 65 10.26 63.94 15.85
CA ALA A 65 10.13 65.36 15.47
C ALA A 65 11.30 66.11 14.78
N ALA A 66 12.35 65.46 14.28
CA ALA A 66 13.30 66.15 13.40
C ALA A 66 13.82 65.27 12.25
N GLY A 67 13.19 65.41 11.08
CA GLY A 67 13.85 65.11 9.81
C GLY A 67 13.45 63.80 9.11
N LEU A 68 12.28 63.78 8.48
CA LEU A 68 12.13 63.13 7.17
C LEU A 68 11.43 64.11 6.23
N THR A 69 12.25 64.94 5.58
CA THR A 69 11.89 65.65 4.35
C THR A 69 12.45 64.83 3.19
N VAL A 70 11.60 64.02 2.55
CA VAL A 70 11.87 63.59 1.17
C VAL A 70 11.22 64.66 0.28
N ALA A 71 12.05 65.27 -0.56
CA ALA A 71 11.81 66.56 -1.19
C ALA A 71 10.78 66.50 -2.34
N ALA A 72 9.81 67.42 -2.29
CA ALA A 72 9.28 68.10 -3.48
C ALA A 72 8.61 69.43 -3.07
N GLY A 73 9.40 70.50 -2.96
CA GLY A 73 8.99 71.90 -3.14
C GLY A 73 8.02 72.57 -2.15
N GLY A 74 8.52 73.54 -1.36
CA GLY A 74 7.75 74.75 -1.03
C GLY A 74 7.45 75.06 0.45
N SER A 75 8.30 75.95 1.01
CA SER A 75 8.06 76.97 2.06
C SER A 75 7.52 76.60 3.46
N LEU A 76 8.33 76.99 4.45
CA LEU A 76 8.02 77.22 5.87
C LEU A 76 7.02 78.36 6.07
N VAL A 77 6.09 78.22 7.02
CA VAL A 77 5.48 79.37 7.72
C VAL A 77 5.36 79.06 9.22
N GLY A 78 5.85 80.00 10.03
CA GLY A 78 6.01 79.87 11.48
C GLY A 78 4.72 80.04 12.29
N TRP A 79 4.74 79.51 13.51
CA TRP A 79 3.63 79.58 14.47
C TRP A 79 4.04 80.42 15.68
N LYS A 80 3.29 81.51 15.92
CA LYS A 80 3.33 82.25 17.18
C LYS A 80 1.92 82.62 17.61
N THR A 81 1.70 82.53 18.92
CA THR A 81 0.58 83.00 19.76
C THR A 81 -0.43 81.94 20.23
N GLY A 82 -0.44 81.78 21.56
CA GLY A 82 -1.31 80.89 22.32
C GLY A 82 -2.65 81.53 22.67
N THR A 83 -3.52 80.69 23.24
CA THR A 83 -4.99 80.80 23.44
C THR A 83 -5.88 80.16 22.36
N VAL A 84 -5.33 79.82 21.19
CA VAL A 84 -5.88 78.79 20.27
C VAL A 84 -5.27 77.40 20.56
N ALA A 85 -4.22 77.36 21.38
CA ALA A 85 -3.36 76.22 21.68
C ALA A 85 -4.10 74.98 22.23
N GLY A 86 -5.23 75.14 22.92
CA GLY A 86 -6.00 73.99 23.44
C GLY A 86 -6.79 73.23 22.36
N ARG A 87 -7.30 73.93 21.34
CA ARG A 87 -7.96 73.29 20.18
C ARG A 87 -6.93 72.78 19.17
N THR A 88 -5.86 73.52 18.91
CA THR A 88 -4.81 73.07 18.00
C THR A 88 -3.97 71.93 18.58
N ALA A 89 -3.81 71.83 19.91
CA ALA A 89 -3.14 70.68 20.53
C ALA A 89 -4.00 69.41 20.44
N ALA A 90 -5.32 69.52 20.70
CA ALA A 90 -6.24 68.39 20.52
C ALA A 90 -6.38 67.97 19.05
N GLU A 91 -6.39 68.92 18.12
CA GLU A 91 -6.36 68.66 16.68
C GLU A 91 -5.02 68.05 16.22
N LEU A 92 -3.88 68.49 16.79
CA LEU A 92 -2.57 67.86 16.54
C LEU A 92 -2.52 66.43 17.08
N GLU A 93 -3.03 66.21 18.28
CA GLU A 93 -3.06 64.90 18.94
C GLU A 93 -3.94 63.92 18.14
N ALA A 94 -5.13 64.36 17.70
CA ALA A 94 -5.99 63.60 16.81
C ALA A 94 -5.33 63.32 15.44
N ALA A 95 -4.59 64.29 14.88
CA ALA A 95 -3.84 64.09 13.64
C ALA A 95 -2.69 63.08 13.82
N VAL A 96 -1.98 63.11 14.94
CA VAL A 96 -0.91 62.17 15.28
C VAL A 96 -1.47 60.76 15.50
N GLU A 97 -2.60 60.63 16.19
CA GLU A 97 -3.29 59.34 16.34
C GLU A 97 -3.77 58.80 15.00
N THR A 98 -4.35 59.64 14.15
CA THR A 98 -4.76 59.27 12.78
C THR A 98 -3.56 58.76 11.96
N LEU A 99 -2.40 59.41 12.09
CA LEU A 99 -1.19 59.03 11.37
C LEU A 99 -0.62 57.68 11.88
N LYS A 100 -0.67 57.44 13.20
CA LYS A 100 -0.30 56.14 13.80
C LYS A 100 -1.24 55.02 13.33
N LEU A 101 -2.55 55.26 13.29
CA LEU A 101 -3.53 54.29 12.82
C LEU A 101 -3.32 53.96 11.33
N LYS A 102 -3.04 54.96 10.49
CA LYS A 102 -2.69 54.76 9.08
C LYS A 102 -1.38 53.98 8.90
N GLY A 103 -0.36 54.26 9.71
CA GLY A 103 0.89 53.51 9.68
C GLY A 103 0.72 52.04 10.09
N LEU A 104 -0.12 51.79 11.10
CA LEU A 104 -0.46 50.43 11.53
C LEU A 104 -1.28 49.70 10.44
N LEU A 105 -2.25 50.39 9.82
CA LEU A 105 -3.00 49.86 8.66
C LEU A 105 -2.06 49.46 7.52
N ALA A 106 -1.09 50.31 7.15
CA ALA A 106 -0.13 50.02 6.09
C ALA A 106 0.78 48.81 6.42
N LEU A 107 1.13 48.60 7.70
CA LEU A 107 1.85 47.40 8.12
C LEU A 107 1.00 46.14 8.01
N TYR A 108 -0.30 46.21 8.34
CA TYR A 108 -1.23 45.10 8.13
C TYR A 108 -1.43 44.81 6.64
N GLU A 109 -1.57 45.83 5.81
CA GLU A 109 -1.68 45.69 4.34
C GLU A 109 -0.42 45.06 3.74
N SER A 110 0.76 45.47 4.20
CA SER A 110 2.04 44.90 3.75
C SER A 110 2.18 43.43 4.16
N LEU A 111 1.80 43.09 5.40
CA LEU A 111 1.75 41.69 5.86
C LEU A 111 0.73 40.87 5.07
N GLU A 112 -0.38 41.49 4.70
CA GLU A 112 -1.45 40.87 3.92
C GLU A 112 -1.09 40.62 2.45
N MET A 113 -0.21 41.45 1.90
CA MET A 113 0.35 41.33 0.54
C MET A 113 1.27 40.12 0.38
N ILE A 114 1.75 39.55 1.49
CA ILE A 114 2.46 38.28 1.49
C ILE A 114 1.42 37.18 1.23
N GLU A 115 1.46 36.56 0.04
CA GLU A 115 0.53 35.52 -0.43
C GLU A 115 0.72 34.16 0.28
N LEU A 116 0.75 34.16 1.62
CA LEU A 116 0.88 32.94 2.44
C LEU A 116 -0.25 31.95 2.15
N ASP A 117 -1.45 32.43 1.81
CA ASP A 117 -2.60 31.57 1.49
C ASP A 117 -2.34 30.76 0.21
N ALA A 118 -1.78 31.39 -0.81
CA ALA A 118 -1.49 30.73 -2.08
C ALA A 118 -0.39 29.67 -1.90
N ILE A 119 0.65 30.00 -1.13
CA ILE A 119 1.72 29.05 -0.79
C ILE A 119 1.15 27.89 0.05
N ALA A 120 0.37 28.18 1.09
CA ALA A 120 -0.23 27.17 1.95
C ALA A 120 -1.19 26.25 1.17
N SER A 121 -2.08 26.83 0.36
CA SER A 121 -3.00 26.08 -0.51
C SER A 121 -2.25 25.21 -1.52
N THR A 122 -1.18 25.73 -2.12
CA THR A 122 -0.34 24.98 -3.07
C THR A 122 0.37 23.82 -2.37
N ALA A 123 0.95 24.06 -1.20
CA ALA A 123 1.62 23.02 -0.41
C ALA A 123 0.65 21.92 0.04
N ILE A 124 -0.51 22.30 0.56
CA ILE A 124 -1.57 21.35 0.98
C ILE A 124 -2.05 20.53 -0.22
N SER A 125 -2.27 21.16 -1.38
CA SER A 125 -2.69 20.48 -2.61
C SER A 125 -1.63 19.50 -3.11
N ALA A 126 -0.35 19.88 -3.06
CA ALA A 126 0.75 19.01 -3.47
C ALA A 126 0.84 17.75 -2.60
N VAL A 127 0.70 17.90 -1.27
CA VAL A 127 0.64 16.75 -0.35
C VAL A 127 -0.63 15.93 -0.57
N GLY A 128 -1.78 16.58 -0.82
CA GLY A 128 -3.05 15.92 -1.12
C GLY A 128 -2.97 15.01 -2.35
N LEU A 129 -2.27 15.42 -3.41
CA LEU A 129 -2.05 14.57 -4.59
C LEU A 129 -1.24 13.31 -4.27
N LEU A 130 -0.19 13.44 -3.46
CA LEU A 130 0.62 12.29 -3.02
C LEU A 130 -0.21 11.35 -2.15
N LEU A 131 -0.97 11.90 -1.19
CA LEU A 131 -1.84 11.13 -0.30
C LEU A 131 -2.96 10.42 -1.05
N SER A 132 -3.55 11.05 -2.08
CA SER A 132 -4.58 10.42 -2.92
C SER A 132 -4.01 9.26 -3.75
N GLY A 133 -2.78 9.39 -4.24
CA GLY A 133 -2.05 8.28 -4.89
C GLY A 133 -1.82 7.11 -3.93
N VAL A 134 -1.40 7.44 -2.70
CA VAL A 134 -1.20 6.47 -1.62
C VAL A 134 -2.51 5.79 -1.19
N GLU A 135 -3.60 6.54 -1.06
CA GLU A 135 -4.94 6.02 -0.77
C GLU A 135 -5.40 5.07 -1.89
N SER A 136 -5.30 5.49 -3.15
CA SER A 136 -5.66 4.65 -4.30
C SER A 136 -4.85 3.36 -4.35
N GLY A 137 -3.54 3.45 -4.09
CA GLY A 137 -2.68 2.27 -3.99
C GLY A 137 -3.05 1.37 -2.82
N SER A 138 -3.42 1.96 -1.68
CA SER A 138 -3.84 1.23 -0.48
C SER A 138 -5.15 0.46 -0.69
N LEU A 139 -6.11 1.05 -1.41
CA LEU A 139 -7.37 0.39 -1.76
C LEU A 139 -7.14 -0.76 -2.75
N ALA A 140 -6.27 -0.56 -3.74
CA ALA A 140 -5.91 -1.62 -4.67
C ALA A 140 -5.21 -2.78 -3.95
N LEU A 141 -4.29 -2.48 -3.01
CA LEU A 141 -3.62 -3.49 -2.22
C LEU A 141 -4.59 -4.23 -1.30
N LYS A 142 -5.53 -3.51 -0.68
CA LYS A 142 -6.60 -4.11 0.13
C LYS A 142 -7.44 -5.07 -0.70
N GLY A 143 -7.91 -4.65 -1.88
CA GLY A 143 -8.68 -5.55 -2.76
C GLY A 143 -7.88 -6.78 -3.19
N GLY A 144 -6.57 -6.64 -3.41
CA GLY A 144 -5.69 -7.79 -3.65
C GLY A 144 -5.52 -8.70 -2.44
N LEU A 145 -5.46 -8.13 -1.23
CA LEU A 145 -5.41 -8.87 0.03
C LEU A 145 -6.67 -9.70 0.24
N ASP A 146 -7.83 -9.08 0.10
CA ASP A 146 -9.14 -9.71 0.25
C ASP A 146 -9.28 -10.89 -0.73
N ALA A 147 -8.82 -10.74 -1.97
CA ALA A 147 -8.82 -11.82 -2.96
C ALA A 147 -7.87 -12.98 -2.61
N VAL A 148 -6.70 -12.68 -2.03
CA VAL A 148 -5.76 -13.73 -1.58
C VAL A 148 -6.34 -14.48 -0.38
N GLU A 149 -6.95 -13.77 0.57
CA GLU A 149 -7.63 -14.39 1.72
C GLU A 149 -8.76 -15.30 1.27
N GLU A 150 -9.62 -14.85 0.33
CA GLU A 150 -10.69 -15.66 -0.26
C GLU A 150 -10.14 -16.93 -0.91
N ILE A 151 -9.09 -16.83 -1.72
CA ILE A 151 -8.45 -17.99 -2.35
C ILE A 151 -7.90 -18.97 -1.30
N LEU A 152 -7.29 -18.46 -0.22
CA LEU A 152 -6.78 -19.31 0.87
C LEU A 152 -7.91 -20.02 1.62
N LEU A 153 -9.02 -19.33 1.87
CA LEU A 153 -10.20 -19.90 2.51
C LEU A 153 -10.88 -20.96 1.61
N ASP A 154 -11.00 -20.70 0.32
CA ASP A 154 -11.51 -21.66 -0.67
C ASP A 154 -10.62 -22.90 -0.74
N PHE A 155 -9.30 -22.69 -0.74
CA PHE A 155 -8.34 -23.78 -0.72
C PHE A 155 -8.39 -24.59 0.58
N GLU A 156 -8.54 -23.95 1.73
CA GLU A 156 -8.79 -24.65 3.00
C GLU A 156 -10.11 -25.45 2.94
N GLY A 157 -11.13 -24.87 2.30
CA GLY A 157 -12.45 -25.47 2.12
C GLY A 157 -12.43 -26.79 1.33
N VAL A 158 -11.40 -27.04 0.49
CA VAL A 158 -11.26 -28.32 -0.21
C VAL A 158 -10.57 -29.42 0.61
N PHE A 159 -9.99 -29.10 1.77
CA PHE A 159 -9.27 -30.07 2.60
C PHE A 159 -10.12 -31.27 3.02
N PRO A 160 -11.39 -31.11 3.47
CA PRO A 160 -12.25 -32.24 3.79
C PRO A 160 -12.45 -33.19 2.61
N THR A 161 -12.61 -32.66 1.40
CA THR A 161 -12.78 -33.45 0.17
C THR A 161 -11.50 -34.23 -0.16
N ILE A 162 -10.32 -33.60 -0.03
CA ILE A 162 -9.03 -34.28 -0.25
C ILE A 162 -8.85 -35.41 0.77
N ARG A 163 -9.17 -35.17 2.04
CA ARG A 163 -9.07 -36.18 3.11
C ARG A 163 -10.00 -37.36 2.86
N ALA A 164 -11.25 -37.10 2.46
CA ALA A 164 -12.18 -38.14 2.06
C ALA A 164 -11.67 -38.95 0.85
N GLY A 165 -11.00 -38.31 -0.10
CA GLY A 165 -10.36 -38.98 -1.24
C GLY A 165 -9.18 -39.87 -0.83
N ILE A 166 -8.35 -39.42 0.11
CA ILE A 166 -7.26 -40.22 0.70
C ILE A 166 -7.84 -41.44 1.40
N GLU A 167 -8.81 -41.26 2.29
CA GLU A 167 -9.47 -42.35 3.04
C GLU A 167 -10.13 -43.37 2.09
N TRP A 168 -10.82 -42.91 1.04
CA TRP A 168 -11.37 -43.78 0.02
C TRP A 168 -10.27 -44.59 -0.70
N THR A 169 -9.15 -43.96 -1.05
CA THR A 169 -8.03 -44.62 -1.72
C THR A 169 -7.37 -45.66 -0.83
N GLU A 170 -7.17 -45.36 0.46
CA GLU A 170 -6.71 -46.31 1.48
C GLU A 170 -7.63 -47.54 1.51
N GLY A 171 -8.96 -47.33 1.55
CA GLY A 171 -9.94 -48.42 1.56
C GLY A 171 -9.90 -49.30 0.30
N VAL A 172 -9.73 -48.72 -0.89
CA VAL A 172 -9.60 -49.48 -2.14
C VAL A 172 -8.31 -50.31 -2.15
N ILE A 173 -7.20 -49.72 -1.69
CA ILE A 173 -5.89 -50.38 -1.62
C ILE A 173 -5.92 -51.54 -0.63
N SER A 174 -6.49 -51.36 0.56
CA SER A 174 -6.67 -52.44 1.55
C SER A 174 -7.55 -53.56 1.00
N ALA A 175 -8.68 -53.23 0.37
CA ALA A 175 -9.55 -54.24 -0.23
C ALA A 175 -8.89 -55.01 -1.38
N LEU A 176 -7.96 -54.38 -2.12
CA LEU A 176 -7.15 -55.05 -3.14
C LEU A 176 -6.14 -56.01 -2.51
N ALA A 177 -5.43 -55.57 -1.46
CA ALA A 177 -4.50 -56.41 -0.71
C ALA A 177 -5.20 -57.64 -0.13
N ASP A 178 -6.36 -57.48 0.50
CA ASP A 178 -7.15 -58.58 1.05
C ASP A 178 -7.56 -59.61 -0.02
N ARG A 179 -7.95 -59.13 -1.22
CA ARG A 179 -8.31 -60.01 -2.34
C ARG A 179 -7.12 -60.75 -2.91
N LEU A 180 -5.94 -60.11 -2.95
CA LEU A 180 -4.70 -60.74 -3.39
C LEU A 180 -4.24 -61.80 -2.39
N GLN A 181 -4.32 -61.52 -1.08
CA GLN A 181 -4.04 -62.50 -0.04
C GLN A 181 -5.00 -63.70 -0.15
N ALA A 182 -6.31 -63.45 -0.30
CA ALA A 182 -7.28 -64.53 -0.46
C ALA A 182 -7.04 -65.38 -1.73
N LEU A 183 -6.53 -64.75 -2.80
CA LEU A 183 -6.12 -65.44 -4.02
C LEU A 183 -4.87 -66.30 -3.77
N GLU A 184 -3.87 -65.76 -3.09
CA GLU A 184 -2.64 -66.46 -2.69
C GLU A 184 -2.99 -67.68 -1.82
N ASP A 185 -3.79 -67.50 -0.77
CA ASP A 185 -4.25 -68.58 0.12
C ASP A 185 -5.01 -69.67 -0.67
N THR A 186 -5.83 -69.28 -1.66
CA THR A 186 -6.55 -70.23 -2.51
C THR A 186 -5.60 -71.02 -3.40
N ILE A 187 -4.57 -70.37 -3.95
CA ILE A 187 -3.54 -71.03 -4.75
C ILE A 187 -2.73 -71.99 -3.88
N GLU A 188 -2.29 -71.55 -2.70
CA GLU A 188 -1.54 -72.38 -1.74
C GLU A 188 -2.33 -73.61 -1.32
N ALA A 189 -3.61 -73.46 -0.97
CA ALA A 189 -4.48 -74.57 -0.58
C ALA A 189 -4.70 -75.60 -1.71
N VAL A 190 -4.67 -75.16 -2.97
CA VAL A 190 -4.75 -76.06 -4.14
C VAL A 190 -3.40 -76.73 -4.39
N VAL A 191 -2.28 -76.01 -4.24
CA VAL A 191 -0.92 -76.50 -4.45
C VAL A 191 -0.51 -77.51 -3.36
N GLU A 192 -0.79 -77.23 -2.08
CA GLU A 192 -0.50 -78.16 -0.97
C GLU A 192 -1.27 -79.49 -1.08
N LYS A 193 -2.50 -79.45 -1.61
CA LYS A 193 -3.30 -80.67 -1.87
C LYS A 193 -2.85 -81.44 -3.10
N ALA A 194 -2.02 -80.85 -3.94
CA ALA A 194 -1.69 -81.35 -5.25
C ALA A 194 -0.17 -81.36 -5.43
N GLN A 195 0.52 -82.14 -4.59
CA GLN A 195 1.99 -82.29 -4.63
C GLN A 195 2.57 -82.98 -5.90
N PRO A 196 1.79 -83.39 -6.93
CA PRO A 196 2.34 -83.56 -8.29
C PRO A 196 1.76 -82.57 -9.32
N PHE A 197 1.06 -81.51 -8.91
CA PHE A 197 0.33 -80.63 -9.83
C PHE A 197 1.18 -79.49 -10.38
N THR A 198 2.24 -79.02 -9.70
CA THR A 198 3.16 -78.03 -10.29
C THR A 198 3.94 -78.61 -11.47
N GLU A 199 4.39 -79.87 -11.39
CA GLU A 199 4.94 -80.61 -12.54
C GLU A 199 3.89 -80.85 -13.63
N SER A 200 2.65 -81.20 -13.25
CA SER A 200 1.56 -81.45 -14.22
C SER A 200 1.04 -80.17 -14.88
N LEU A 201 1.05 -79.03 -14.19
CA LEU A 201 0.59 -77.74 -14.68
C LEU A 201 1.65 -77.10 -15.56
N SER A 202 2.93 -77.18 -15.18
CA SER A 202 4.05 -76.82 -16.06
C SER A 202 4.03 -77.69 -17.33
N SER A 203 3.84 -79.00 -17.18
CA SER A 203 3.70 -79.91 -18.33
C SER A 203 2.45 -79.65 -19.16
N PHE A 204 1.32 -79.29 -18.56
CA PHE A 204 0.09 -78.92 -19.27
C PHE A 204 0.25 -77.61 -20.03
N PHE A 205 0.82 -76.57 -19.41
CA PHE A 205 1.11 -75.31 -20.08
C PHE A 205 2.15 -75.53 -21.17
N ASP A 206 3.22 -76.27 -20.93
CA ASP A 206 4.20 -76.62 -21.97
C ASP A 206 3.56 -77.39 -23.12
N SER A 207 2.67 -78.34 -22.84
CA SER A 207 1.98 -79.12 -23.88
C SER A 207 0.96 -78.29 -24.67
N VAL A 208 0.20 -77.41 -24.02
CA VAL A 208 -0.75 -76.49 -24.67
C VAL A 208 -0.02 -75.40 -25.46
N LEU A 209 1.12 -74.92 -24.97
CA LEU A 209 1.97 -73.94 -25.65
C LEU A 209 2.72 -74.55 -26.85
N ASP A 210 3.13 -75.81 -26.77
CA ASP A 210 3.73 -76.57 -27.88
C ASP A 210 2.72 -76.93 -28.98
N LEU A 211 1.43 -77.03 -28.64
CA LEU A 211 0.33 -77.29 -29.58
C LEU A 211 -0.20 -76.04 -30.30
N LEU A 212 0.23 -74.83 -29.92
CA LEU A 212 -0.16 -73.58 -30.57
C LEU A 212 0.79 -73.25 -31.73
N PRO A 213 0.39 -73.45 -33.00
CA PRO A 213 1.19 -72.99 -34.14
C PRO A 213 1.31 -71.46 -34.13
N PHE A 214 2.38 -70.94 -34.75
CA PHE A 214 2.68 -69.52 -34.99
C PHE A 214 3.41 -68.71 -33.88
N GLY A 215 4.04 -69.36 -32.88
CA GLY A 215 4.97 -68.66 -31.98
C GLY A 215 4.31 -67.75 -30.93
N TYR A 216 3.01 -67.92 -30.68
CA TYR A 216 2.29 -67.20 -29.62
C TYR A 216 2.60 -67.72 -28.21
N GLY A 217 3.20 -68.91 -28.09
CA GLY A 217 3.51 -69.52 -26.80
C GLY A 217 4.50 -68.70 -25.96
N ASP A 218 5.55 -68.17 -26.57
CA ASP A 218 6.53 -67.32 -25.88
C ASP A 218 5.92 -66.00 -25.41
N ARG A 219 4.92 -65.50 -26.14
CA ARG A 219 4.19 -64.27 -25.78
C ARG A 219 3.26 -64.49 -24.59
N ILE A 220 2.62 -65.67 -24.51
CA ILE A 220 1.78 -66.06 -23.38
C ILE A 220 2.65 -66.32 -22.13
N ARG A 221 3.81 -66.99 -22.27
CA ARG A 221 4.78 -67.13 -21.17
C ARG A 221 5.25 -65.77 -20.65
N ALA A 222 5.64 -64.85 -21.52
CA ALA A 222 6.06 -63.50 -21.11
C ALA A 222 4.94 -62.69 -20.43
N ILE A 223 3.67 -62.94 -20.76
CA ILE A 223 2.50 -62.32 -20.10
C ILE A 223 2.25 -62.97 -18.73
N LEU A 224 2.38 -64.29 -18.63
CA LEU A 224 2.24 -65.03 -17.37
C LEU A 224 3.36 -64.71 -16.39
N ASP A 225 4.61 -64.61 -16.87
CA ASP A 225 5.75 -64.16 -16.08
C ASP A 225 5.54 -62.73 -15.58
N ARG A 226 5.10 -61.81 -16.46
CA ARG A 226 4.75 -60.44 -16.05
C ARG A 226 3.58 -60.39 -15.07
N LEU A 227 2.58 -61.26 -15.19
CA LEU A 227 1.48 -61.38 -14.24
C LEU A 227 1.97 -61.94 -12.90
N GLY A 228 2.89 -62.90 -12.92
CA GLY A 228 3.56 -63.42 -11.72
C GLY A 228 4.35 -62.31 -11.02
N ASP A 229 5.17 -61.57 -11.77
CA ASP A 229 5.91 -60.41 -11.26
C ASP A 229 4.96 -59.34 -10.72
N LEU A 230 3.84 -59.08 -11.38
CA LEU A 230 2.83 -58.13 -10.91
C LEU A 230 2.22 -58.61 -9.59
N VAL A 231 1.75 -59.85 -9.52
CA VAL A 231 1.13 -60.44 -8.32
C VAL A 231 2.11 -60.46 -7.15
N THR A 232 3.38 -60.75 -7.39
CA THR A 232 4.42 -60.80 -6.34
C THR A 232 4.80 -59.40 -5.83
N ASN A 233 4.76 -58.37 -6.69
CA ASN A 233 5.18 -57.01 -6.33
C ASN A 233 4.03 -56.07 -5.89
N ILE A 234 2.76 -56.45 -6.12
CA ILE A 234 1.62 -55.61 -5.71
C ILE A 234 1.56 -55.39 -4.19
N PRO A 235 1.75 -56.39 -3.30
CA PRO A 235 1.68 -56.18 -1.85
C PRO A 235 2.68 -55.12 -1.36
N GLU A 236 3.93 -55.20 -1.82
CA GLU A 236 4.99 -54.27 -1.46
C GLU A 236 4.73 -52.86 -2.04
N THR A 237 4.15 -52.79 -3.25
CA THR A 237 3.73 -51.51 -3.85
C THR A 237 2.56 -50.89 -3.07
N VAL A 238 1.60 -51.70 -2.63
CA VAL A 238 0.43 -51.28 -1.83
C VAL A 238 0.87 -50.75 -0.47
N GLU A 239 1.71 -51.50 0.24
CA GLU A 239 2.28 -51.08 1.52
C GLU A 239 3.11 -49.80 1.35
N GLY A 240 3.90 -49.73 0.27
CA GLY A 240 4.69 -48.56 -0.09
C GLY A 240 3.85 -47.31 -0.35
N VAL A 241 2.73 -47.42 -1.08
CA VAL A 241 1.82 -46.30 -1.33
C VAL A 241 1.13 -45.86 -0.04
N ASN A 242 0.67 -46.80 0.78
CA ASN A 242 0.01 -46.46 2.03
C ASN A 242 0.96 -45.71 2.99
N THR A 243 2.14 -46.27 3.21
CA THR A 243 3.11 -45.78 4.21
C THR A 243 3.86 -44.55 3.75
N ASN A 244 4.23 -44.46 2.47
CA ASN A 244 5.07 -43.37 1.97
C ASN A 244 4.29 -42.22 1.34
N LEU A 245 3.02 -42.43 0.94
CA LEU A 245 2.22 -41.41 0.28
C LEU A 245 0.99 -41.02 1.11
N LEU A 246 0.12 -41.97 1.41
CA LEU A 246 -1.19 -41.66 2.01
C LEU A 246 -1.04 -41.25 3.49
N GLU A 247 -0.21 -41.95 4.26
CA GLU A 247 -0.01 -41.64 5.67
C GLU A 247 0.63 -40.24 5.91
N PRO A 248 1.69 -39.81 5.20
CA PRO A 248 2.21 -38.45 5.32
C PRO A 248 1.21 -37.39 4.85
N LEU A 249 0.46 -37.66 3.77
CA LEU A 249 -0.57 -36.72 3.30
C LEU A 249 -1.66 -36.54 4.36
N ARG A 250 -2.12 -37.62 4.98
CA ARG A 250 -3.14 -37.59 6.02
C ARG A 250 -2.63 -36.94 7.31
N ARG A 251 -1.44 -37.31 7.77
CA ARG A 251 -0.93 -36.93 9.09
C ARG A 251 -0.25 -35.57 9.10
N ASP A 252 0.52 -35.26 8.07
CA ASP A 252 1.44 -34.12 8.08
C ASP A 252 0.95 -32.98 7.18
N TRP A 253 0.20 -33.25 6.09
CA TRP A 253 -0.28 -32.23 5.15
C TRP A 253 -1.75 -31.84 5.40
N PHE A 254 -2.63 -32.81 5.56
CA PHE A 254 -4.07 -32.60 5.72
C PHE A 254 -4.55 -33.10 7.08
N SER A 255 -3.77 -32.82 8.13
CA SER A 255 -4.13 -33.18 9.51
C SER A 255 -5.37 -32.41 9.99
N GLU A 256 -6.23 -33.06 10.78
CA GLU A 256 -7.27 -32.38 11.58
C GLU A 256 -6.74 -31.88 12.92
N GLU A 257 -5.55 -32.32 13.33
CA GLU A 257 -4.98 -31.93 14.61
C GLU A 257 -4.67 -30.43 14.63
N GLU A 258 -5.17 -29.75 15.66
CA GLU A 258 -4.92 -28.32 15.86
C GLU A 258 -3.41 -28.04 15.91
N GLY A 259 -2.96 -27.06 15.13
CA GLY A 259 -1.54 -26.69 15.04
C GLY A 259 -0.70 -27.61 14.14
N LYS A 260 -1.31 -28.54 13.39
CA LYS A 260 -0.62 -29.37 12.38
C LYS A 260 -1.22 -29.17 10.99
N GLY A 261 -0.60 -29.82 10.01
CA GLY A 261 -1.03 -29.74 8.62
C GLY A 261 -0.55 -28.49 7.89
N LEU A 262 -0.90 -28.43 6.61
CA LEU A 262 -0.62 -27.34 5.69
C LEU A 262 -1.38 -26.06 6.10
N LYS A 263 -2.54 -26.21 6.77
CA LYS A 263 -3.23 -25.08 7.39
C LYS A 263 -2.33 -24.39 8.43
N ALA A 264 -1.94 -25.10 9.49
CA ALA A 264 -1.13 -24.51 10.56
C ALA A 264 0.30 -24.17 10.11
N GLY A 265 0.87 -24.93 9.18
CA GLY A 265 2.24 -24.76 8.72
C GLY A 265 2.43 -23.67 7.66
N LEU A 266 1.41 -23.41 6.83
CA LEU A 266 1.51 -22.51 5.69
C LEU A 266 0.43 -21.43 5.67
N ILE A 267 -0.84 -21.82 5.75
CA ILE A 267 -1.97 -20.87 5.62
C ILE A 267 -2.01 -19.92 6.82
N ASP A 268 -2.06 -20.45 8.04
CA ASP A 268 -2.18 -19.64 9.25
C ASP A 268 -1.02 -18.64 9.39
N PRO A 269 0.27 -18.99 9.15
CA PRO A 269 1.36 -18.02 9.16
C PRO A 269 1.23 -16.94 8.07
N ILE A 270 0.74 -17.28 6.88
CA ILE A 270 0.51 -16.28 5.82
C ILE A 270 -0.57 -15.31 6.28
N VAL A 271 -1.72 -15.81 6.74
CA VAL A 271 -2.82 -14.95 7.23
C VAL A 271 -2.33 -14.09 8.40
N THR A 272 -1.90 -14.73 9.49
CA THR A 272 -1.61 -14.04 10.75
C THR A 272 -0.35 -13.18 10.75
N ARG A 273 0.68 -13.53 9.97
CA ARG A 273 1.97 -12.80 9.97
C ARG A 273 2.16 -11.88 8.79
N LEU A 274 1.41 -12.08 7.70
CA LEU A 274 1.53 -11.25 6.50
C LEU A 274 0.24 -10.50 6.21
N LEU A 275 -0.91 -11.18 6.14
CA LEU A 275 -2.15 -10.54 5.73
C LEU A 275 -2.70 -9.60 6.81
N ASP A 276 -2.87 -10.07 8.05
CA ASP A 276 -3.43 -9.25 9.14
C ASP A 276 -2.59 -7.98 9.41
N PRO A 277 -1.24 -8.05 9.49
CA PRO A 277 -0.43 -6.85 9.71
C PRO A 277 -0.49 -5.88 8.53
N LEU A 278 -0.62 -6.40 7.31
CA LEU A 278 -0.76 -5.59 6.11
C LEU A 278 -2.13 -4.89 6.08
N GLU A 279 -3.21 -5.60 6.40
CA GLU A 279 -4.54 -4.99 6.53
C GLU A 279 -4.54 -3.88 7.59
N ALA A 280 -3.95 -4.15 8.76
CA ALA A 280 -3.83 -3.17 9.83
C ALA A 280 -2.96 -1.96 9.46
N PHE A 281 -1.96 -2.14 8.59
CA PHE A 281 -1.18 -1.03 8.04
C PHE A 281 -2.01 -0.19 7.06
N LEU A 282 -2.73 -0.84 6.14
CA LEU A 282 -3.61 -0.17 5.18
C LEU A 282 -4.74 0.61 5.86
N GLY A 283 -5.32 0.05 6.92
CA GLY A 283 -6.31 0.75 7.75
C GLY A 283 -5.76 2.03 8.37
N ARG A 284 -4.56 1.97 8.98
CA ARG A 284 -3.89 3.15 9.55
C ARG A 284 -3.54 4.21 8.51
N LEU A 285 -3.21 3.77 7.30
CA LEU A 285 -2.92 4.68 6.20
C LEU A 285 -4.19 5.40 5.72
N ALA A 286 -5.32 4.69 5.62
CA ALA A 286 -6.61 5.31 5.33
C ALA A 286 -7.03 6.32 6.43
N GLU A 287 -6.82 5.98 7.70
CA GLU A 287 -7.06 6.89 8.82
C GLU A 287 -6.17 8.15 8.75
N LEU A 288 -4.90 8.01 8.36
CA LEU A 288 -3.99 9.13 8.18
C LEU A 288 -4.46 10.07 7.07
N VAL A 289 -4.86 9.52 5.92
CA VAL A 289 -5.37 10.31 4.78
C VAL A 289 -6.66 11.03 5.18
N GLY A 290 -7.61 10.32 5.81
CA GLY A 290 -8.84 10.93 6.31
C GLY A 290 -8.57 12.02 7.35
N GLY A 291 -7.64 11.77 8.28
CA GLY A 291 -7.22 12.74 9.28
C GLY A 291 -6.55 13.99 8.71
N TRP A 292 -5.76 13.85 7.64
CA TRP A 292 -5.16 14.98 6.92
C TRP A 292 -6.25 15.88 6.31
N GLU A 293 -7.21 15.27 5.61
CA GLU A 293 -8.32 15.99 4.97
C GLU A 293 -9.17 16.73 6.02
N GLU A 294 -9.57 16.05 7.09
CA GLU A 294 -10.47 16.62 8.10
C GLU A 294 -9.80 17.64 9.01
N LYS A 295 -8.55 17.40 9.43
CA LYS A 295 -7.89 18.22 10.45
C LYS A 295 -7.03 19.33 9.86
N LEU A 296 -6.64 19.25 8.58
CA LEU A 296 -5.78 20.25 7.96
C LEU A 296 -6.41 20.86 6.70
N VAL A 297 -6.81 20.05 5.73
CA VAL A 297 -7.28 20.58 4.43
C VAL A 297 -8.53 21.43 4.62
N LYS A 298 -9.57 20.90 5.29
CA LYS A 298 -10.82 21.64 5.49
C LYS A 298 -10.64 22.91 6.32
N PRO A 299 -10.02 22.90 7.52
CA PRO A 299 -9.92 24.11 8.33
C PRO A 299 -9.05 25.19 7.68
N VAL A 300 -7.98 24.80 6.97
CA VAL A 300 -7.16 25.78 6.26
C VAL A 300 -7.92 26.36 5.07
N GLY A 301 -8.65 25.53 4.32
CA GLY A 301 -9.51 26.00 3.23
C GLY A 301 -10.60 26.98 3.71
N GLU A 302 -11.25 26.68 4.84
CA GLU A 302 -12.24 27.55 5.48
C GLU A 302 -11.60 28.88 5.92
N ALA A 303 -10.45 28.84 6.60
CA ALA A 303 -9.75 30.05 7.05
C ALA A 303 -9.29 30.94 5.88
N ILE A 304 -8.80 30.35 4.78
CA ILE A 304 -8.44 31.09 3.56
C ILE A 304 -9.69 31.72 2.95
N SER A 305 -10.79 30.98 2.85
CA SER A 305 -12.05 31.50 2.29
C SER A 305 -12.64 32.63 3.14
N GLU A 306 -12.60 32.53 4.47
CA GLU A 306 -13.04 33.59 5.38
C GLU A 306 -12.17 34.84 5.22
N ARG A 307 -10.85 34.66 5.12
CA ARG A 307 -9.91 35.76 4.88
C ARG A 307 -10.18 36.49 3.56
N ASP A 308 -10.45 35.76 2.49
CA ASP A 308 -10.77 36.36 1.18
C ASP A 308 -12.09 37.13 1.19
N ALA A 309 -13.07 36.67 1.96
CA ALA A 309 -14.31 37.42 2.20
C ALA A 309 -14.03 38.75 2.93
N ILE A 310 -13.24 38.72 4.01
CA ILE A 310 -12.84 39.92 4.76
C ILE A 310 -12.08 40.91 3.87
N ARG A 311 -11.15 40.44 3.04
CA ARG A 311 -10.42 41.28 2.06
C ARG A 311 -11.35 41.99 1.09
N THR A 312 -12.38 41.27 0.64
CA THR A 312 -13.40 41.82 -0.25
C THR A 312 -14.20 42.91 0.45
N GLU A 313 -14.63 42.67 1.70
CA GLU A 313 -15.34 43.67 2.52
C GLU A 313 -14.48 44.92 2.79
N ILE A 314 -13.20 44.75 3.15
CA ILE A 314 -12.27 45.86 3.37
C ILE A 314 -12.11 46.70 2.09
N SER A 315 -11.96 46.04 0.93
CA SER A 315 -11.81 46.72 -0.35
C SER A 315 -13.06 47.52 -0.73
N GLN A 316 -14.25 46.95 -0.50
CA GLN A 316 -15.53 47.65 -0.71
C GLN A 316 -15.71 48.82 0.25
N TYR A 317 -15.35 48.65 1.52
CA TYR A 317 -15.39 49.71 2.52
C TYR A 317 -14.48 50.88 2.13
N LYS A 318 -13.23 50.59 1.74
CA LYS A 318 -12.28 51.62 1.26
C LYS A 318 -12.80 52.39 0.05
N ALA A 319 -13.40 51.68 -0.91
CA ALA A 319 -13.98 52.32 -2.09
C ALA A 319 -15.16 53.24 -1.74
N THR A 320 -15.99 52.85 -0.77
CA THR A 320 -17.16 53.62 -0.32
C THR A 320 -16.76 54.88 0.46
N GLU A 321 -15.75 54.78 1.31
CA GLU A 321 -15.27 55.89 2.15
C GLU A 321 -14.25 56.81 1.46
N GLY A 322 -13.90 56.55 0.19
CA GLY A 322 -12.90 57.33 -0.55
C GLY A 322 -11.48 57.17 0.00
N LEU A 323 -11.17 56.00 0.55
CA LEU A 323 -9.87 55.62 1.13
C LEU A 323 -9.02 54.76 0.19
N ALA A 324 -9.49 54.55 -1.06
CA ALA A 324 -8.83 53.74 -2.09
C ALA A 324 -7.68 54.48 -2.77
#